data_AF-A0A293MC28-F1
#
_entry.id   AF-A0A293MC28-F1
#
_cell.length_a   1.000
_cell.length_b   1.000
_cell.length_c   1.000
_cell.angle_alpha   90.00
_cell.angle_beta   90.00
_cell.angle_gamma   90.00
#
_symmetry.space_group_name_H-M   'P 1'
#
loop_
_entity.id
_entity.type
_entity.pdbx_description
1 polymer ?
#
loop_
_entity_poly.entity_id
_entity_poly.type
_entity_poly.pdbx_seq_one_letter_code
_entity_poly.pdbx_strand_id
1 'polypeptide(L)'
;MPLQSCAHTGNVSDFKMFMDDAGSPNSVHQRHQPEVKYVGQLGVQRPEEFPTRSYYAVHTPEVKEEFERRITALCKETDLSVPENRTCLIFDKRMTMHRCLNDKTHPERPERILGMWKLLLKKGLAKKCLLLEPRSATVDDLLLVHTKSYVEKMRNSQDLKRPELIKLQYTFNSVYLSSDSFRSALLATGCLLQVVDSVCSGKSLNGAAIIRPPGHHAESDEASGFCIFNNVAVAAQYAIDQHGLKRVLVLDWDVHHGNGTQHMFYDDARVLYISIHRHDYGAFFPCTSDADFTAIGVGAGKGYNINIAWNEDGMTDGDYLAAFFQVILPVAYSYDPELILVSCGFDSCVGDYLGNCYVTPQAYGHFTHLLMSLAKGKVIIALEGGYNLGKIPEAMAHCVGSLLGERPPMLVECLSPSPGAVESIRQTIEVHKPFWDCLRFDVDLPSQELLIEKGIVEVGESKQEEATGQATSVAVSASDEAAKNADMTVPKMDANANKSLDVTEELIGAMGGLEIGVDEGGFVSPEPWCPHLDDISRLPSSGVGDPYAPCVDCGLTREVWTCLHCFQPYCGRYVKGHMISHHDETGHNMVLSFSDISVWCYACSVYVANPLLDAAKEDVHIRKFGKSGCT
;
A
#
# COMPACT_ATOMS: atom_id res chain seq x y z
N MET A 1 49.07 -50.34 -21.56
CA MET A 1 49.92 -49.29 -20.94
C MET A 1 49.08 -48.63 -19.86
N PRO A 2 49.57 -48.55 -18.60
CA PRO A 2 48.77 -48.04 -17.51
C PRO A 2 48.66 -46.52 -17.62
N LEU A 3 47.42 -46.00 -17.65
CA LEU A 3 47.13 -44.58 -17.50
C LEU A 3 47.36 -44.23 -16.04
N GLN A 4 48.44 -43.49 -15.79
CA GLN A 4 48.75 -42.91 -14.49
C GLN A 4 47.60 -42.00 -14.03
N SER A 5 47.10 -42.29 -12.84
CA SER A 5 46.28 -41.39 -12.04
C SER A 5 47.06 -40.11 -11.75
N CYS A 6 46.66 -38.99 -12.36
CA CYS A 6 46.98 -37.68 -11.82
C CYS A 6 45.82 -37.27 -10.91
N ALA A 7 45.92 -37.66 -9.65
CA ALA A 7 45.22 -36.98 -8.58
C ALA A 7 45.73 -35.53 -8.56
N HIS A 8 44.86 -34.56 -8.85
CA HIS A 8 45.09 -33.17 -8.49
C HIS A 8 44.07 -32.80 -7.42
N THR A 9 44.47 -33.10 -6.18
CA THR A 9 44.02 -32.40 -4.98
C THR A 9 44.51 -30.95 -5.08
N GLY A 10 43.77 -30.12 -5.82
CA GLY A 10 43.88 -28.67 -5.71
C GLY A 10 42.90 -28.20 -4.66
N ASN A 11 43.36 -28.06 -3.41
CA ASN A 11 42.65 -27.27 -2.41
C ASN A 11 42.33 -25.89 -3.01
N VAL A 12 41.06 -25.54 -3.10
CA VAL A 12 40.65 -24.13 -3.14
C VAL A 12 40.71 -23.64 -1.71
N SER A 13 41.91 -23.31 -1.24
CA SER A 13 42.13 -22.64 0.04
C SER A 13 42.82 -21.31 -0.22
N ASP A 14 42.30 -20.29 0.45
CA ASP A 14 42.82 -18.92 0.64
C ASP A 14 42.26 -17.84 -0.29
N PHE A 15 41.04 -17.40 0.00
CA PHE A 15 40.69 -15.98 -0.13
C PHE A 15 41.49 -15.20 0.93
N LYS A 16 42.56 -14.52 0.53
CA LYS A 16 43.22 -13.53 1.40
C LYS A 16 42.53 -12.18 1.22
N MET A 17 41.81 -11.74 2.25
CA MET A 17 41.48 -10.32 2.45
C MET A 17 42.76 -9.56 2.75
N PHE A 18 43.08 -8.56 1.93
CA PHE A 18 43.97 -7.48 2.34
C PHE A 18 43.10 -6.37 2.94
N MET A 19 43.27 -6.10 4.23
CA MET A 19 42.86 -4.82 4.82
C MET A 19 44.03 -3.87 4.61
N ASP A 20 43.86 -2.88 3.73
CA ASP A 20 44.75 -1.73 3.66
C ASP A 20 44.08 -0.51 4.32
N ASP A 21 44.93 0.29 4.97
CA ASP A 21 44.69 1.25 6.03
C ASP A 21 43.55 2.28 5.81
N ALA A 22 42.86 2.55 6.92
CA ALA A 22 41.87 3.60 7.08
C ALA A 22 42.51 5.00 7.05
N GLY A 23 42.13 5.83 6.08
CA GLY A 23 42.53 7.24 6.08
C GLY A 23 42.38 7.99 4.75
N SER A 24 41.17 8.13 4.20
CA SER A 24 40.88 9.13 3.16
C SER A 24 39.38 9.48 3.15
N PRO A 25 39.00 10.78 3.13
CA PRO A 25 37.60 11.20 3.10
C PRO A 25 36.91 11.04 1.72
N ASN A 26 37.58 10.43 0.74
CA ASN A 26 37.03 10.08 -0.58
C ASN A 26 37.00 8.55 -0.78
N SER A 27 36.40 7.81 0.15
CA SER A 27 36.14 6.38 -0.06
C SER A 27 34.97 6.20 -1.02
N VAL A 28 35.21 6.38 -2.32
CA VAL A 28 34.40 5.71 -3.34
C VAL A 28 34.58 4.22 -3.05
N HIS A 29 33.53 3.61 -2.50
CA HIS A 29 33.55 2.30 -1.88
C HIS A 29 34.11 1.23 -2.83
N GLN A 30 34.87 0.30 -2.25
CA GLN A 30 35.60 -0.77 -2.92
C GLN A 30 34.67 -1.61 -3.82
N ARG A 31 34.60 -1.25 -5.09
CA ARG A 31 33.92 -2.07 -6.09
C ARG A 31 34.62 -3.43 -6.14
N HIS A 32 33.84 -4.52 -6.07
CA HIS A 32 34.33 -5.84 -6.44
C HIS A 32 34.82 -5.79 -7.90
N GLN A 33 36.12 -5.65 -8.10
CA GLN A 33 36.75 -5.90 -9.39
C GLN A 33 37.22 -7.35 -9.40
N PRO A 34 36.54 -8.26 -10.12
CA PRO A 34 37.05 -9.61 -10.29
C PRO A 34 38.38 -9.54 -11.05
N GLU A 35 39.48 -9.90 -10.38
CA GLU A 35 40.80 -9.98 -11.00
C GLU A 35 40.98 -11.37 -11.64
N VAL A 36 40.90 -11.42 -12.97
CA VAL A 36 41.09 -12.67 -13.72
C VAL A 36 42.59 -12.92 -13.90
N LYS A 37 43.17 -13.74 -13.03
CA LYS A 37 44.58 -14.14 -13.11
C LYS A 37 44.74 -15.48 -13.81
N TYR A 38 45.49 -15.51 -14.92
CA TYR A 38 45.92 -16.77 -15.53
C TYR A 38 47.01 -17.39 -14.65
N VAL A 39 46.67 -18.48 -13.95
CA VAL A 39 47.64 -19.31 -13.24
C VAL A 39 48.05 -20.46 -14.16
N GLY A 40 48.92 -20.15 -15.13
CA GLY A 40 49.46 -21.14 -16.05
C GLY A 40 50.54 -22.02 -15.41
N GLN A 41 50.76 -23.20 -15.97
CA GLN A 41 51.97 -23.98 -15.70
C GLN A 41 53.20 -23.27 -16.30
N LEU A 42 54.35 -23.35 -15.61
CA LEU A 42 55.62 -22.78 -16.09
C LEU A 42 55.90 -23.27 -17.53
N GLY A 43 56.02 -22.33 -18.47
CA GLY A 43 56.31 -22.63 -19.88
C GLY A 43 55.10 -22.75 -20.81
N VAL A 44 53.86 -22.57 -20.32
CA VAL A 44 52.65 -22.59 -21.16
C VAL A 44 52.14 -21.17 -21.41
N GLN A 45 52.15 -20.72 -22.67
CA GLN A 45 51.56 -19.44 -23.06
C GLN A 45 50.06 -19.42 -22.79
N ARG A 46 49.56 -18.27 -22.33
CA ARG A 46 48.13 -18.02 -22.12
C ARG A 46 47.37 -18.28 -23.44
N PRO A 47 46.42 -19.23 -23.49
CA PRO A 47 45.65 -19.49 -24.71
C PRO A 47 44.83 -18.26 -25.11
N GLU A 48 44.76 -17.95 -26.40
CA GLU A 48 43.88 -16.89 -26.95
C GLU A 48 42.41 -17.33 -27.03
N GLU A 49 42.17 -18.64 -27.14
CA GLU A 49 40.84 -19.25 -27.19
C GLU A 49 40.74 -20.39 -26.18
N PHE A 50 39.63 -20.47 -25.46
CA PHE A 50 39.31 -21.59 -24.56
C PHE A 50 38.33 -22.53 -25.24
N PRO A 51 38.65 -23.83 -25.39
CA PRO A 51 37.68 -24.80 -25.88
C PRO A 51 36.51 -24.94 -24.89
N THR A 52 35.31 -24.51 -25.29
CA THR A 52 34.10 -24.49 -24.44
C THR A 52 33.36 -25.83 -24.41
N ARG A 53 33.78 -26.82 -25.20
CA ARG A 53 33.16 -28.15 -25.27
C ARG A 53 34.07 -29.20 -24.65
N SER A 54 33.48 -30.15 -23.93
CA SER A 54 34.16 -31.30 -23.30
C SER A 54 35.09 -30.97 -22.11
N TYR A 55 34.96 -29.78 -21.52
CA TYR A 55 35.68 -29.35 -20.31
C TYR A 55 34.77 -29.17 -19.08
N TYR A 56 33.60 -29.82 -19.07
CA TYR A 56 32.81 -29.96 -17.86
C TYR A 56 33.57 -30.84 -16.86
N ALA A 57 33.47 -30.53 -15.56
CA ALA A 57 34.04 -31.40 -14.54
C ALA A 57 33.48 -32.82 -14.72
N VAL A 58 34.36 -33.79 -15.00
CA VAL A 58 33.95 -35.20 -15.05
C VAL A 58 33.71 -35.63 -13.61
N HIS A 59 32.44 -35.61 -13.20
CA HIS A 59 32.03 -36.04 -11.88
C HIS A 59 32.37 -37.52 -11.66
N THR A 60 32.87 -37.84 -10.47
CA THR A 60 33.12 -39.23 -10.08
C THR A 60 31.80 -40.01 -10.04
N PRO A 61 31.83 -41.36 -10.12
CA PRO A 61 30.62 -42.18 -10.02
C PRO A 61 29.78 -41.86 -8.76
N GLU A 62 30.44 -41.56 -7.64
CA GLU A 62 29.79 -41.23 -6.37
C GLU A 62 28.99 -39.93 -6.45
N VAL A 63 29.57 -38.88 -7.06
CA VAL A 63 28.89 -37.58 -7.26
C VAL A 63 27.70 -37.73 -8.22
N LYS A 64 27.83 -38.56 -9.26
CA LYS A 64 26.70 -38.85 -10.15
C LYS A 64 25.56 -39.56 -9.40
N GLU A 65 25.88 -40.53 -8.54
CA GLU A 65 24.89 -41.23 -7.72
C GLU A 65 24.24 -40.29 -6.69
N GLU A 66 24.99 -39.35 -6.12
CA GLU A 66 24.44 -38.28 -5.29
C GLU A 66 23.45 -37.39 -6.06
N PHE A 67 23.83 -36.93 -7.26
CA PHE A 67 22.93 -36.15 -8.10
C PHE A 67 21.67 -36.92 -8.48
N GLU A 68 21.77 -38.21 -8.81
CA GLU A 68 20.59 -38.99 -9.14
C GLU A 68 19.68 -39.25 -7.96
N ARG A 69 20.24 -39.44 -6.76
CA ARG A 69 19.43 -39.48 -5.53
C ARG A 69 18.72 -38.15 -5.31
N ARG A 70 19.39 -37.02 -5.55
CA ARG A 70 18.79 -35.68 -5.42
C ARG A 70 17.70 -35.44 -6.46
N ILE A 71 17.93 -35.77 -7.72
CA ILE A 71 16.93 -35.67 -8.79
C ILE A 71 15.72 -36.56 -8.49
N THR A 72 15.95 -37.81 -8.07
CA THR A 72 14.87 -38.73 -7.70
C THR A 72 14.03 -38.18 -6.54
N ALA A 73 14.67 -37.62 -5.51
CA ALA A 73 13.97 -36.97 -4.40
C ALA A 73 13.16 -35.77 -4.89
N LEU A 74 13.75 -34.88 -5.70
CA LEU A 74 13.07 -33.73 -6.29
C LEU A 74 11.86 -34.15 -7.13
N CYS A 75 12.01 -35.16 -7.99
CA CYS A 75 10.89 -35.68 -8.80
C CYS A 75 9.77 -36.25 -7.93
N LYS A 76 10.09 -36.84 -6.77
CA LYS A 76 9.09 -37.40 -5.84
C LYS A 76 8.40 -36.32 -5.00
N GLU A 77 9.09 -35.25 -4.67
CA GLU A 77 8.61 -34.14 -3.82
C GLU A 77 7.94 -33.01 -4.62
N THR A 78 8.23 -32.89 -5.91
CA THR A 78 7.68 -31.82 -6.75
C THR A 78 6.24 -32.12 -7.12
N ASP A 79 5.32 -31.41 -6.48
CA ASP A 79 3.92 -31.36 -6.88
C ASP A 79 3.73 -30.30 -7.99
N LEU A 80 3.33 -30.77 -9.18
CA LEU A 80 2.98 -29.95 -10.34
C LEU A 80 1.47 -29.82 -10.54
N SER A 81 0.67 -30.26 -9.56
CA SER A 81 -0.78 -30.10 -9.61
C SER A 81 -1.14 -28.62 -9.62
N VAL A 82 -2.15 -28.29 -10.43
CA VAL A 82 -2.73 -26.95 -10.48
C VAL A 82 -4.05 -27.01 -9.73
N PRO A 83 -4.25 -26.18 -8.69
CA PRO A 83 -5.53 -26.09 -7.99
C PRO A 83 -6.70 -25.88 -8.95
N GLU A 84 -7.85 -26.51 -8.66
CA GLU A 84 -9.07 -26.39 -9.46
C GLU A 84 -9.51 -24.94 -9.61
N ASN A 85 -9.43 -24.18 -8.51
CA ASN A 85 -9.77 -22.78 -8.48
C ASN A 85 -8.49 -21.97 -8.44
N ARG A 86 -8.40 -20.94 -9.29
CA ARG A 86 -7.24 -20.04 -9.22
C ARG A 86 -7.29 -19.19 -7.96
N THR A 87 -8.41 -18.49 -7.74
CA THR A 87 -8.55 -17.53 -6.65
C THR A 87 -9.81 -17.83 -5.87
N CYS A 88 -9.71 -17.96 -4.55
CA CYS A 88 -10.87 -17.89 -3.67
C CYS A 88 -11.09 -16.47 -3.12
N LEU A 89 -12.35 -16.14 -2.84
CA LEU A 89 -12.74 -14.83 -2.36
C LEU A 89 -13.78 -15.00 -1.26
N ILE A 90 -13.65 -14.24 -0.18
CA ILE A 90 -14.61 -14.30 0.93
C ILE A 90 -15.02 -12.89 1.38
N PHE A 91 -16.31 -12.76 1.67
CA PHE A 91 -16.95 -11.56 2.17
C PHE A 91 -18.19 -11.96 2.98
N ASP A 92 -18.44 -11.28 4.10
CA ASP A 92 -19.65 -11.46 4.89
C ASP A 92 -20.23 -10.11 5.30
N LYS A 93 -21.47 -9.84 4.87
CA LYS A 93 -22.18 -8.59 5.19
C LYS A 93 -22.38 -8.40 6.69
N ARG A 94 -22.44 -9.46 7.51
CA ARG A 94 -22.61 -9.34 8.98
C ARG A 94 -21.47 -8.55 9.63
N MET A 95 -20.28 -8.51 9.01
CA MET A 95 -19.19 -7.67 9.48
C MET A 95 -19.54 -6.17 9.48
N THR A 96 -20.53 -5.72 8.69
CA THR A 96 -21.01 -4.32 8.67
C THR A 96 -21.73 -3.89 9.95
N MET A 97 -22.04 -4.83 10.85
CA MET A 97 -22.72 -4.52 12.11
C MET A 97 -21.80 -3.82 13.12
N HIS A 98 -20.49 -4.06 13.04
CA HIS A 98 -19.49 -3.30 13.80
C HIS A 98 -19.44 -1.86 13.29
N ARG A 99 -19.86 -0.88 14.09
CA ARG A 99 -19.89 0.53 13.66
C ARG A 99 -19.70 1.47 14.85
N CYS A 100 -19.06 2.62 14.61
CA CYS A 100 -18.94 3.66 15.61
C CYS A 100 -20.31 4.31 15.84
N LEU A 101 -20.88 4.11 17.03
CA LEU A 101 -22.20 4.65 17.37
C LEU A 101 -22.17 6.12 17.80
N ASN A 102 -20.98 6.64 18.12
CA ASN A 102 -20.78 8.00 18.63
C ASN A 102 -20.34 8.96 17.52
N ASP A 103 -19.77 8.44 16.43
CA ASP A 103 -19.27 9.23 15.31
C ASP A 103 -19.59 8.51 13.99
N LYS A 104 -20.47 9.12 13.18
CA LYS A 104 -20.85 8.59 11.86
C LYS A 104 -19.80 8.90 10.78
N THR A 105 -18.87 9.81 11.07
CA THR A 105 -17.78 10.22 10.18
C THR A 105 -16.49 9.46 10.43
N HIS A 106 -16.49 8.53 11.39
CA HIS A 106 -15.33 7.71 11.73
C HIS A 106 -14.75 7.01 10.47
N PRO A 107 -13.42 7.04 10.26
CA PRO A 107 -12.77 6.48 9.06
C PRO A 107 -13.05 4.99 8.89
N GLU A 108 -12.87 4.22 9.96
CA GLU A 108 -13.18 2.79 9.95
C GLU A 108 -14.70 2.61 10.09
N ARG A 109 -15.36 2.34 8.95
CA ARG A 109 -16.81 2.24 8.82
C ARG A 109 -17.24 1.17 7.82
N PRO A 110 -18.49 0.67 7.91
CA PRO A 110 -18.98 -0.44 7.08
C PRO A 110 -18.87 -0.25 5.56
N GLU A 111 -18.96 0.99 5.10
CA GLU A 111 -18.92 1.36 3.69
C GLU A 111 -17.63 0.92 2.99
N ARG A 112 -16.53 0.76 3.75
CA ARG A 112 -15.24 0.29 3.24
C ARG A 112 -15.35 -1.05 2.53
N ILE A 113 -15.86 -2.07 3.21
CA ILE A 113 -16.02 -3.43 2.65
C ILE A 113 -17.18 -3.51 1.66
N LEU A 114 -18.23 -2.70 1.84
CA LEU A 114 -19.38 -2.67 0.95
C LEU A 114 -19.02 -2.11 -0.42
N GLY A 115 -18.21 -1.04 -0.47
CA GLY A 115 -17.72 -0.45 -1.72
C GLY A 115 -16.86 -1.43 -2.51
N MET A 116 -15.91 -2.09 -1.83
CA MET A 116 -15.06 -3.13 -2.42
C MET A 116 -15.89 -4.27 -3.02
N TRP A 117 -16.80 -4.86 -2.22
CA TRP A 117 -17.63 -5.97 -2.68
C TRP A 117 -18.50 -5.58 -3.89
N LYS A 118 -19.14 -4.41 -3.85
CA LYS A 118 -19.93 -3.88 -4.97
C LYS A 118 -19.09 -3.72 -6.24
N LEU A 119 -17.88 -3.17 -6.14
CA LEU A 119 -17.02 -2.97 -7.31
C LEU A 119 -16.54 -4.30 -7.90
N LEU A 120 -16.16 -5.27 -7.07
CA LEU A 120 -15.76 -6.61 -7.53
C LEU A 120 -16.90 -7.33 -8.26
N LEU A 121 -18.15 -7.19 -7.77
CA LEU A 121 -19.34 -7.70 -8.47
C LEU A 121 -19.57 -6.96 -9.79
N LYS A 122 -19.50 -5.62 -9.79
CA LYS A 122 -19.70 -4.77 -10.98
C LYS A 122 -18.69 -5.08 -12.09
N LYS A 123 -17.42 -5.28 -11.73
CA LYS A 123 -16.35 -5.66 -12.67
C LYS A 123 -16.36 -7.16 -13.05
N GLY A 124 -17.24 -7.96 -12.45
CA GLY A 124 -17.34 -9.40 -12.69
C GLY A 124 -16.16 -10.21 -12.13
N LEU A 125 -15.29 -9.61 -11.30
CA LEU A 125 -14.14 -10.29 -10.70
C LEU A 125 -14.58 -11.34 -9.69
N ALA A 126 -15.56 -11.02 -8.83
CA ALA A 126 -16.08 -11.96 -7.84
C ALA A 126 -16.67 -13.24 -8.49
N LYS A 127 -17.23 -13.14 -9.69
CA LYS A 127 -17.77 -14.29 -10.45
C LYS A 127 -16.68 -15.22 -11.00
N LYS A 128 -15.44 -14.74 -11.13
CA LYS A 128 -14.27 -15.52 -11.56
C LYS A 128 -13.59 -16.22 -10.38
N CYS A 129 -13.94 -15.86 -9.15
CA CYS A 129 -13.38 -16.45 -7.93
C CYS A 129 -14.27 -17.58 -7.40
N LEU A 130 -13.66 -18.52 -6.68
CA LEU A 130 -14.40 -19.41 -5.78
C LEU A 130 -14.88 -18.61 -4.57
N LEU A 131 -16.19 -18.41 -4.45
CA LEU A 131 -16.77 -17.79 -3.25
C LEU A 131 -16.79 -18.82 -2.11
N LEU A 132 -16.19 -18.46 -0.97
CA LEU A 132 -16.13 -19.31 0.21
C LEU A 132 -17.26 -18.97 1.18
N GLU A 133 -17.73 -20.00 1.90
CA GLU A 133 -18.69 -19.83 2.99
C GLU A 133 -18.00 -19.25 4.24
N PRO A 134 -18.50 -18.13 4.79
CA PRO A 134 -17.97 -17.54 6.03
C PRO A 134 -18.13 -18.44 7.25
N ARG A 135 -17.14 -18.43 8.14
CA ARG A 135 -17.25 -18.99 9.50
C ARG A 135 -16.82 -17.97 10.54
N SER A 136 -17.26 -18.16 11.77
CA SER A 136 -16.67 -17.47 12.93
C SER A 136 -15.44 -18.23 13.40
N ALA A 137 -14.42 -17.50 13.84
CA ALA A 137 -13.29 -18.06 14.59
C ALA A 137 -13.81 -18.68 15.90
N THR A 138 -13.22 -19.80 16.26
CA THR A 138 -13.43 -20.43 17.57
C THR A 138 -12.59 -19.72 18.63
N VAL A 139 -12.84 -20.01 19.92
CA VAL A 139 -11.97 -19.52 20.99
C VAL A 139 -10.55 -20.09 20.82
N ASP A 140 -10.43 -21.35 20.45
CA ASP A 140 -9.13 -22.00 20.25
C ASP A 140 -8.34 -21.36 19.10
N ASP A 141 -9.01 -20.94 18.01
CA ASP A 141 -8.39 -20.17 16.94
C ASP A 141 -7.75 -18.87 17.48
N LEU A 142 -8.47 -18.13 18.33
CA LEU A 142 -7.97 -16.87 18.90
C LEU A 142 -6.82 -17.08 19.90
N LEU A 143 -6.88 -18.17 20.68
CA LEU A 143 -5.88 -18.51 21.69
C LEU A 143 -4.52 -18.89 21.09
N LEU A 144 -4.42 -19.03 19.77
CA LEU A 144 -3.14 -19.22 19.09
C LEU A 144 -2.19 -18.04 19.32
N VAL A 145 -2.70 -16.82 19.42
CA VAL A 145 -1.88 -15.61 19.59
C VAL A 145 -2.40 -14.65 20.66
N HIS A 146 -3.67 -14.76 21.06
CA HIS A 146 -4.26 -13.92 22.09
C HIS A 146 -4.34 -14.61 23.45
N THR A 147 -4.21 -13.84 24.52
CA THR A 147 -4.39 -14.32 25.88
C THR A 147 -5.86 -14.66 26.15
N LYS A 148 -6.09 -15.71 26.94
CA LYS A 148 -7.44 -16.12 27.34
C LYS A 148 -8.21 -15.01 28.05
N SER A 149 -7.56 -14.26 28.93
CA SER A 149 -8.16 -13.13 29.64
C SER A 149 -8.66 -12.05 28.69
N TYR A 150 -7.93 -11.77 27.61
CA TYR A 150 -8.32 -10.79 26.62
C TYR A 150 -9.51 -11.26 25.78
N VAL A 151 -9.47 -12.51 25.29
CA VAL A 151 -10.60 -13.11 24.54
C VAL A 151 -11.88 -13.10 25.39
N GLU A 152 -11.80 -13.44 26.68
CA GLU A 152 -12.93 -13.36 27.61
C GLU A 152 -13.41 -11.92 27.85
N LYS A 153 -12.49 -10.96 28.02
CA LYS A 153 -12.81 -9.52 28.14
C LYS A 153 -13.59 -9.03 26.92
N MET A 154 -13.13 -9.36 25.72
CA MET A 154 -13.80 -8.96 24.47
C MET A 154 -15.12 -9.72 24.27
N ARG A 155 -15.20 -11.00 24.63
CA ARG A 155 -16.46 -11.75 24.61
C ARG A 155 -17.52 -11.12 25.52
N ASN A 156 -17.16 -10.78 26.75
CA ASN A 156 -18.08 -10.16 27.70
C ASN A 156 -18.54 -8.76 27.27
N SER A 157 -17.78 -8.08 26.40
CA SER A 157 -18.15 -6.76 25.89
C SER A 157 -19.47 -6.77 25.11
N GLN A 158 -19.86 -7.89 24.49
CA GLN A 158 -21.10 -7.98 23.70
C GLN A 158 -22.37 -7.79 24.55
N ASP A 159 -22.29 -8.08 25.86
CA ASP A 159 -23.40 -8.00 26.80
C ASP A 159 -23.41 -6.69 27.61
N LEU A 160 -22.38 -5.84 27.43
CA LEU A 160 -22.26 -4.55 28.12
C LEU A 160 -23.25 -3.52 27.55
N LYS A 161 -23.77 -2.66 28.43
CA LYS A 161 -24.59 -1.52 27.99
C LYS A 161 -23.69 -0.44 27.38
N ARG A 162 -24.28 0.42 26.55
CA ARG A 162 -23.56 1.49 25.83
C ARG A 162 -22.60 2.33 26.72
N PRO A 163 -22.98 2.80 27.93
CA PRO A 163 -22.05 3.56 28.77
C PRO A 163 -20.80 2.76 29.19
N GLU A 164 -20.96 1.47 29.46
CA GLU A 164 -19.86 0.58 29.87
C GLU A 164 -18.98 0.22 28.67
N LEU A 165 -19.56 0.00 27.49
CA LEU A 165 -18.82 -0.16 26.24
C LEU A 165 -17.98 1.07 25.91
N ILE A 166 -18.55 2.27 26.07
CA ILE A 166 -17.83 3.54 25.87
C ILE A 166 -16.65 3.63 26.86
N LYS A 167 -16.87 3.29 28.13
CA LYS A 167 -15.79 3.27 29.12
C LYS A 167 -14.70 2.26 28.74
N LEU A 168 -15.08 1.07 28.27
CA LEU A 168 -14.15 0.03 27.86
C LEU A 168 -13.33 0.45 26.63
N GLN A 169 -13.94 1.02 25.59
CA GLN A 169 -13.18 1.44 24.40
C GLN A 169 -12.13 2.51 24.72
N TYR A 170 -12.39 3.41 25.69
CA TYR A 170 -11.41 4.42 26.12
C TYR A 170 -10.27 3.84 26.98
N THR A 171 -10.32 2.56 27.33
CA THR A 171 -9.15 1.86 27.90
C THR A 171 -8.15 1.40 26.85
N PHE A 172 -8.53 1.48 25.57
CA PHE A 172 -7.72 1.06 24.42
C PHE A 172 -7.29 2.28 23.61
N ASN A 173 -6.22 2.13 22.82
CA ASN A 173 -5.72 3.18 21.96
C ASN A 173 -6.42 3.17 20.59
N SER A 174 -7.13 4.25 20.25
CA SER A 174 -7.78 4.42 18.94
C SER A 174 -8.72 3.27 18.54
N VAL A 175 -9.63 2.87 19.44
CA VAL A 175 -10.62 1.81 19.19
C VAL A 175 -12.02 2.32 19.53
N TYR A 176 -13.02 1.86 18.76
CA TYR A 176 -14.43 1.99 19.13
C TYR A 176 -15.07 0.63 19.30
N LEU A 177 -16.07 0.54 20.18
CA LEU A 177 -16.81 -0.69 20.42
C LEU A 177 -18.33 -0.51 20.26
N SER A 178 -18.97 -1.60 19.86
CA SER A 178 -20.41 -1.77 19.71
C SER A 178 -20.77 -3.18 20.18
N SER A 179 -22.06 -3.44 20.43
CA SER A 179 -22.54 -4.79 20.80
C SER A 179 -22.15 -5.88 19.80
N ASP A 180 -21.98 -5.51 18.53
CA ASP A 180 -21.66 -6.42 17.44
C ASP A 180 -20.15 -6.57 17.19
N SER A 181 -19.31 -5.76 17.86
CA SER A 181 -17.86 -5.74 17.65
C SER A 181 -17.22 -7.12 17.80
N PHE A 182 -17.52 -7.84 18.89
CA PHE A 182 -16.96 -9.16 19.14
C PHE A 182 -17.37 -10.17 18.05
N ARG A 183 -18.65 -10.19 17.67
CA ARG A 183 -19.18 -11.12 16.65
C ARG A 183 -18.61 -10.83 15.26
N SER A 184 -18.47 -9.55 14.90
CA SER A 184 -17.82 -9.14 13.65
C SER A 184 -16.33 -9.51 13.64
N ALA A 185 -15.62 -9.33 14.75
CA ALA A 185 -14.21 -9.72 14.87
C ALA A 185 -14.03 -11.23 14.70
N LEU A 186 -14.89 -12.06 15.32
CA LEU A 186 -14.87 -13.51 15.08
C LEU A 186 -15.09 -13.86 13.60
N LEU A 187 -16.00 -13.16 12.92
CA LEU A 187 -16.23 -13.38 11.48
C LEU A 187 -15.04 -12.95 10.63
N ALA A 188 -14.41 -11.82 10.93
CA ALA A 188 -13.23 -11.35 10.20
C ALA A 188 -12.10 -12.40 10.26
N THR A 189 -11.73 -12.83 11.47
CA THR A 189 -10.69 -13.85 11.67
C THR A 189 -11.10 -15.19 11.04
N GLY A 190 -12.32 -15.67 11.29
CA GLY A 190 -12.79 -16.95 10.75
C GLY A 190 -12.89 -16.98 9.23
N CYS A 191 -13.24 -15.86 8.59
CA CYS A 191 -13.23 -15.73 7.14
C CYS A 191 -11.82 -15.89 6.57
N LEU A 192 -10.83 -15.25 7.17
CA LEU A 192 -9.44 -15.39 6.73
C LEU A 192 -8.95 -16.84 6.87
N LEU A 193 -9.31 -17.53 7.96
CA LEU A 193 -8.95 -18.94 8.15
C LEU A 193 -9.56 -19.86 7.07
N GLN A 194 -10.77 -19.57 6.57
CA GLN A 194 -11.33 -20.32 5.43
C GLN A 194 -10.51 -20.14 4.14
N VAL A 195 -9.92 -18.96 3.94
CA VAL A 195 -9.02 -18.70 2.80
C VAL A 195 -7.73 -19.50 2.97
N VAL A 196 -7.16 -19.49 4.19
CA VAL A 196 -5.97 -20.32 4.52
C VAL A 196 -6.25 -21.79 4.24
N ASP A 197 -7.36 -22.34 4.74
CA ASP A 197 -7.74 -23.73 4.49
C ASP A 197 -7.86 -24.04 3.01
N SER A 198 -8.52 -23.16 2.24
CA SER A 198 -8.68 -23.37 0.80
C SER A 198 -7.34 -23.34 0.04
N VAL A 199 -6.39 -22.49 0.44
CA VAL A 199 -5.10 -22.35 -0.25
C VAL A 199 -4.12 -23.45 0.16
N CYS A 200 -4.00 -23.71 1.46
CA CYS A 200 -3.07 -24.70 1.98
C CYS A 200 -3.47 -26.14 1.62
N SER A 201 -4.77 -26.43 1.48
CA SER A 201 -5.26 -27.73 1.00
C SER A 201 -5.20 -27.92 -0.52
N GLY A 202 -4.79 -26.90 -1.28
CA GLY A 202 -4.71 -26.97 -2.74
C GLY A 202 -6.07 -26.85 -3.47
N LYS A 203 -7.15 -26.48 -2.76
CA LYS A 203 -8.46 -26.20 -3.38
C LYS A 203 -8.43 -24.92 -4.22
N SER A 204 -7.67 -23.93 -3.78
CA SER A 204 -7.40 -22.68 -4.50
C SER A 204 -5.90 -22.40 -4.56
N LEU A 205 -5.42 -21.74 -5.61
CA LEU A 205 -4.00 -21.33 -5.69
C LEU A 205 -3.70 -20.17 -4.74
N ASN A 206 -4.60 -19.19 -4.68
CA ASN A 206 -4.48 -17.98 -3.87
C ASN A 206 -5.85 -17.46 -3.43
N GLY A 207 -5.90 -16.39 -2.63
CA GLY A 207 -7.18 -15.83 -2.23
C GLY A 207 -7.18 -14.44 -1.60
N ALA A 208 -8.38 -13.90 -1.42
CA ALA A 208 -8.60 -12.58 -0.82
C ALA A 208 -9.72 -12.62 0.22
N ALA A 209 -9.49 -11.95 1.36
CA ALA A 209 -10.46 -11.78 2.43
C ALA A 209 -10.84 -10.31 2.60
N ILE A 210 -12.08 -9.96 2.26
CA ILE A 210 -12.64 -8.62 2.45
C ILE A 210 -13.30 -8.58 3.82
N ILE A 211 -12.48 -8.29 4.83
CA ILE A 211 -12.84 -8.45 6.25
C ILE A 211 -12.81 -7.13 7.00
N ARG A 212 -13.59 -7.05 8.08
CA ARG A 212 -13.50 -6.01 9.11
C ARG A 212 -14.11 -6.48 10.43
N PRO A 213 -13.63 -6.04 11.60
CA PRO A 213 -12.54 -5.07 11.83
C PRO A 213 -11.16 -5.53 11.33
N PRO A 214 -10.21 -4.60 11.11
CA PRO A 214 -8.81 -4.93 10.83
C PRO A 214 -8.15 -5.65 12.01
N GLY A 215 -6.90 -6.09 11.86
CA GLY A 215 -6.20 -6.92 12.83
C GLY A 215 -4.77 -6.54 13.20
N HIS A 216 -3.97 -5.96 12.30
CA HIS A 216 -2.51 -5.92 12.46
C HIS A 216 -1.96 -5.14 13.70
N HIS A 217 -2.76 -4.24 14.31
CA HIS A 217 -2.41 -3.53 15.53
C HIS A 217 -2.81 -4.25 16.82
N ALA A 218 -3.68 -5.26 16.74
CA ALA A 218 -4.16 -5.95 17.94
C ALA A 218 -3.03 -6.76 18.58
N GLU A 219 -2.78 -6.48 19.84
CA GLU A 219 -1.77 -7.13 20.67
C GLU A 219 -2.31 -8.45 21.24
N SER A 220 -1.43 -9.23 21.86
CA SER A 220 -1.83 -10.51 22.50
C SER A 220 -2.94 -10.31 23.55
N ASP A 221 -2.98 -9.16 24.23
CA ASP A 221 -3.91 -8.88 25.31
C ASP A 221 -4.61 -7.50 25.23
N GLU A 222 -4.49 -6.81 24.08
CA GLU A 222 -5.04 -5.46 23.92
C GLU A 222 -5.57 -5.19 22.50
N ALA A 223 -6.69 -4.44 22.41
CA ALA A 223 -7.17 -3.87 21.16
C ALA A 223 -6.43 -2.55 20.88
N SER A 224 -6.09 -2.26 19.63
CA SER A 224 -5.45 -1.00 19.24
C SER A 224 -5.72 -0.67 17.78
N GLY A 225 -5.71 0.60 17.39
CA GLY A 225 -5.74 1.02 15.98
C GLY A 225 -6.88 0.40 15.18
N PHE A 226 -8.10 0.49 15.71
CA PHE A 226 -9.33 -0.14 15.17
C PHE A 226 -9.35 -1.68 15.17
N CYS A 227 -8.27 -2.34 15.57
CA CYS A 227 -8.11 -3.79 15.56
C CYS A 227 -8.58 -4.41 16.88
N ILE A 228 -9.34 -5.50 16.79
CA ILE A 228 -9.81 -6.27 17.96
C ILE A 228 -9.05 -7.59 18.09
N PHE A 229 -8.99 -8.38 17.03
CA PHE A 229 -8.17 -9.59 17.01
C PHE A 229 -7.22 -9.50 15.82
N ASN A 230 -6.00 -10.00 16.00
CA ASN A 230 -4.99 -9.97 14.95
C ASN A 230 -5.27 -11.07 13.94
N ASN A 231 -6.08 -10.73 12.93
CA ASN A 231 -6.54 -11.67 11.91
C ASN A 231 -5.36 -12.39 11.24
N VAL A 232 -4.36 -11.63 10.81
CA VAL A 232 -3.20 -12.15 10.05
C VAL A 232 -2.27 -12.96 10.93
N ALA A 233 -2.03 -12.56 12.17
CA ALA A 233 -1.22 -13.36 13.10
C ALA A 233 -1.91 -14.68 13.48
N VAL A 234 -3.22 -14.67 13.75
CA VAL A 234 -4.00 -15.90 13.94
C VAL A 234 -3.88 -16.79 12.69
N ALA A 235 -3.98 -16.23 11.49
CA ALA A 235 -3.85 -16.98 10.24
C ALA A 235 -2.46 -17.59 10.04
N ALA A 236 -1.38 -16.86 10.37
CA ALA A 236 -0.02 -17.35 10.28
C ALA A 236 0.22 -18.53 11.24
N GLN A 237 -0.15 -18.37 12.51
CA GLN A 237 0.00 -19.42 13.52
C GLN A 237 -0.89 -20.63 13.20
N TYR A 238 -2.12 -20.41 12.70
CA TYR A 238 -3.01 -21.46 12.24
C TYR A 238 -2.44 -22.26 11.06
N ALA A 239 -1.80 -21.59 10.10
CA ALA A 239 -1.15 -22.26 8.97
C ALA A 239 0.03 -23.13 9.43
N ILE A 240 0.80 -22.67 10.43
CA ILE A 240 1.88 -23.46 11.03
C ILE A 240 1.32 -24.69 11.74
N ASP A 241 0.34 -24.51 12.62
CA ASP A 241 -0.13 -25.59 13.51
C ASP A 241 -1.06 -26.59 12.81
N GLN A 242 -1.96 -26.11 11.95
CA GLN A 242 -2.97 -26.96 11.29
C GLN A 242 -2.54 -27.47 9.91
N HIS A 243 -1.70 -26.71 9.20
CA HIS A 243 -1.21 -27.08 7.86
C HIS A 243 0.27 -27.49 7.85
N GLY A 244 0.94 -27.45 9.00
CA GLY A 244 2.32 -27.94 9.16
C GLY A 244 3.37 -27.10 8.43
N LEU A 245 3.06 -25.83 8.12
CA LEU A 245 4.00 -24.94 7.47
C LEU A 245 5.14 -24.56 8.43
N LYS A 246 6.32 -24.34 7.86
CA LYS A 246 7.57 -24.04 8.57
C LYS A 246 8.06 -22.62 8.31
N ARG A 247 7.64 -22.01 7.19
CA ARG A 247 8.04 -20.66 6.78
C ARG A 247 6.84 -19.92 6.23
N VAL A 248 6.38 -18.91 6.96
CA VAL A 248 5.29 -18.02 6.55
C VAL A 248 5.85 -16.61 6.44
N LEU A 249 5.63 -15.96 5.29
CA LEU A 249 5.93 -14.54 5.14
C LEU A 249 4.65 -13.75 5.43
N VAL A 250 4.71 -12.83 6.38
CA VAL A 250 3.72 -11.78 6.56
C VAL A 250 4.29 -10.49 6.01
N LEU A 251 3.71 -9.99 4.92
CA LEU A 251 4.05 -8.70 4.34
C LEU A 251 2.95 -7.69 4.66
N ASP A 252 3.31 -6.63 5.36
CA ASP A 252 2.41 -5.53 5.70
C ASP A 252 2.74 -4.29 4.89
N TRP A 253 1.82 -3.87 4.04
CA TRP A 253 1.93 -2.64 3.25
C TRP A 253 0.88 -1.59 3.63
N ASP A 254 0.14 -1.83 4.72
CA ASP A 254 -0.64 -0.78 5.36
C ASP A 254 0.29 0.37 5.74
N VAL A 255 -0.20 1.61 5.64
CA VAL A 255 0.66 2.77 5.91
C VAL A 255 1.06 2.84 7.38
N HIS A 256 0.35 2.15 8.28
CA HIS A 256 0.70 2.05 9.69
C HIS A 256 1.48 0.77 9.98
N HIS A 257 2.41 0.87 10.93
CA HIS A 257 3.14 -0.29 11.41
C HIS A 257 2.20 -1.27 12.15
N GLY A 258 2.13 -2.51 11.68
CA GLY A 258 1.43 -3.62 12.34
C GLY A 258 2.14 -4.12 13.61
N ASN A 259 2.27 -3.26 14.63
CA ASN A 259 2.98 -3.53 15.89
C ASN A 259 2.56 -4.84 16.57
N GLY A 260 1.26 -5.16 16.57
CA GLY A 260 0.77 -6.38 17.19
C GLY A 260 1.30 -7.63 16.48
N THR A 261 1.35 -7.59 15.15
CA THR A 261 1.92 -8.68 14.34
C THR A 261 3.42 -8.83 14.59
N GLN A 262 4.16 -7.73 14.63
CA GLN A 262 5.59 -7.72 14.99
C GLN A 262 5.83 -8.38 16.35
N HIS A 263 5.12 -7.95 17.39
CA HIS A 263 5.32 -8.48 18.74
C HIS A 263 4.98 -9.96 18.87
N MET A 264 3.94 -10.45 18.18
CA MET A 264 3.53 -11.85 18.23
C MET A 264 4.56 -12.82 17.67
N PHE A 265 5.44 -12.37 16.77
CA PHE A 265 6.45 -13.21 16.11
C PHE A 265 7.89 -12.73 16.35
N TYR A 266 8.10 -11.79 17.28
CA TYR A 266 9.38 -11.09 17.45
C TYR A 266 10.56 -12.03 17.77
N ASP A 267 10.29 -13.20 18.32
CA ASP A 267 11.28 -14.23 18.63
C ASP A 267 11.17 -15.51 17.78
N ASP A 268 10.34 -15.54 16.73
CA ASP A 268 10.04 -16.73 15.93
C ASP A 268 10.54 -16.64 14.47
N ALA A 269 11.54 -17.43 14.11
CA ALA A 269 12.07 -17.50 12.74
C ALA A 269 11.14 -18.17 11.71
N ARG A 270 10.07 -18.86 12.17
CA ARG A 270 9.08 -19.50 11.27
C ARG A 270 8.16 -18.48 10.60
N VAL A 271 8.12 -17.25 11.12
CA VAL A 271 7.38 -16.15 10.53
C VAL A 271 8.35 -15.01 10.24
N LEU A 272 8.52 -14.70 8.95
CA LEU A 272 9.20 -13.49 8.52
C LEU A 272 8.15 -12.37 8.44
N TYR A 273 8.27 -11.36 9.29
CA TYR A 273 7.43 -10.16 9.22
C TYR A 273 8.21 -9.04 8.53
N ILE A 274 7.62 -8.48 7.47
CA ILE A 274 8.13 -7.30 6.79
C ILE A 274 7.03 -6.26 6.74
N SER A 275 7.30 -5.04 7.23
CA SER A 275 6.36 -3.93 7.17
C SER A 275 6.98 -2.74 6.46
N ILE A 276 6.22 -2.13 5.55
CA ILE A 276 6.53 -0.83 4.96
C ILE A 276 5.50 0.17 5.46
N HIS A 277 5.91 1.19 6.19
CA HIS A 277 4.96 2.07 6.87
C HIS A 277 5.53 3.48 7.05
N ARG A 278 4.63 4.44 7.25
CA ARG A 278 4.99 5.79 7.71
C ARG A 278 5.35 5.76 9.20
N HIS A 279 6.42 6.44 9.54
CA HIS A 279 7.02 6.43 10.87
C HIS A 279 7.26 7.85 11.40
N ASP A 280 7.67 8.79 10.54
CA ASP A 280 8.00 10.18 10.90
C ASP A 280 8.89 10.25 12.16
N TYR A 281 9.95 9.44 12.22
CA TYR A 281 10.83 9.32 13.38
C TYR A 281 10.10 8.98 14.70
N GLY A 282 9.04 8.17 14.60
CA GLY A 282 8.21 7.75 15.73
C GLY A 282 7.09 8.73 16.08
N ALA A 283 6.85 9.76 15.28
CA ALA A 283 5.75 10.71 15.49
C ALA A 283 4.43 10.24 14.86
N PHE A 284 4.47 9.42 13.81
CA PHE A 284 3.27 8.88 13.16
C PHE A 284 2.72 7.68 13.92
N PHE A 285 1.40 7.49 13.93
CA PHE A 285 0.75 6.39 14.67
C PHE A 285 1.36 5.03 14.26
N PRO A 286 1.73 4.15 15.21
CA PRO A 286 1.36 4.13 16.63
C PRO A 286 2.26 4.95 17.58
N CYS A 287 3.07 5.86 17.06
CA CYS A 287 3.93 6.79 17.80
C CYS A 287 4.97 6.09 18.69
N THR A 288 5.68 5.12 18.13
CA THR A 288 6.66 4.29 18.84
C THR A 288 7.97 4.21 18.06
N SER A 289 9.09 4.13 18.80
CA SER A 289 10.40 3.82 18.22
C SER A 289 10.54 2.36 17.82
N ASP A 290 9.63 1.48 18.26
CA ASP A 290 9.66 0.05 17.94
C ASP A 290 9.29 -0.24 16.47
N ALA A 291 8.74 0.75 15.77
CA ALA A 291 8.48 0.71 14.34
C ALA A 291 9.74 1.05 13.50
N ASP A 292 10.84 1.45 14.13
CA ASP A 292 12.06 1.84 13.42
C ASP A 292 12.77 0.64 12.75
N PHE A 293 13.61 0.90 11.75
CA PHE A 293 14.39 -0.12 11.03
C PHE A 293 15.39 -0.88 11.93
N THR A 294 15.63 -0.38 13.14
CA THR A 294 16.51 -1.01 14.15
C THR A 294 15.83 -2.15 14.91
N ALA A 295 14.50 -2.27 14.87
CA ALA A 295 13.74 -3.34 15.51
C ALA A 295 13.77 -4.61 14.64
N ILE A 296 14.77 -5.47 14.87
CA ILE A 296 15.07 -6.62 14.00
C ILE A 296 14.69 -7.99 14.57
N GLY A 297 13.91 -8.04 15.63
CA GLY A 297 13.60 -9.29 16.33
C GLY A 297 14.67 -9.70 17.35
N VAL A 298 14.36 -10.73 18.12
CA VAL A 298 15.19 -11.25 19.22
C VAL A 298 15.29 -12.77 19.17
N GLY A 299 16.22 -13.34 19.96
CA GLY A 299 16.33 -14.80 20.09
C GLY A 299 16.49 -15.48 18.72
N ALA A 300 15.62 -16.46 18.44
CA ALA A 300 15.61 -17.16 17.16
C ALA A 300 15.06 -16.29 16.01
N GLY A 301 14.14 -15.37 16.30
CA GLY A 301 13.53 -14.44 15.34
C GLY A 301 14.42 -13.25 14.94
N LYS A 302 15.63 -13.12 15.48
CA LYS A 302 16.54 -12.03 15.11
C LYS A 302 16.90 -12.10 13.62
N GLY A 303 16.63 -11.02 12.89
CA GLY A 303 16.74 -10.91 11.43
C GLY A 303 15.45 -11.20 10.66
N TYR A 304 14.39 -11.71 11.34
CA TYR A 304 13.10 -12.09 10.74
C TYR A 304 11.98 -11.06 10.98
N ASN A 305 12.31 -9.91 11.58
CA ASN A 305 11.46 -8.73 11.62
C ASN A 305 12.14 -7.61 10.83
N ILE A 306 11.50 -7.09 9.79
CA ILE A 306 12.07 -6.05 8.91
C ILE A 306 11.10 -4.89 8.83
N ASN A 307 11.51 -3.73 9.33
CA ASN A 307 10.76 -2.49 9.23
C ASN A 307 11.40 -1.57 8.19
N ILE A 308 10.63 -1.18 7.17
CA ILE A 308 10.99 -0.14 6.20
C ILE A 308 10.21 1.12 6.58
N ALA A 309 10.83 1.94 7.42
CA ALA A 309 10.21 3.10 8.05
C ALA A 309 10.36 4.36 7.18
N TRP A 310 9.25 4.83 6.60
CA TRP A 310 9.19 6.12 5.89
C TRP A 310 9.16 7.27 6.91
N ASN A 311 10.21 8.10 6.89
CA ASN A 311 10.31 9.25 7.79
C ASN A 311 9.77 10.56 7.17
N GLU A 312 9.15 10.45 6.00
CA GLU A 312 8.49 11.53 5.28
C GLU A 312 7.15 11.01 4.75
N ASP A 313 6.22 11.92 4.49
CA ASP A 313 4.98 11.63 3.78
C ASP A 313 5.15 11.73 2.26
N GLY A 314 4.07 11.57 1.51
CA GLY A 314 4.09 11.74 0.07
C GLY A 314 4.79 10.62 -0.71
N MET A 315 5.01 9.45 -0.09
CA MET A 315 5.57 8.28 -0.76
C MET A 315 4.69 7.84 -1.94
N THR A 316 5.33 7.49 -3.05
CA THR A 316 4.72 7.20 -4.35
C THR A 316 4.91 5.74 -4.76
N ASP A 317 4.39 5.36 -5.93
CA ASP A 317 4.61 4.05 -6.55
C ASP A 317 6.11 3.70 -6.66
N GLY A 318 6.95 4.68 -7.00
CA GLY A 318 8.40 4.49 -7.16
C GLY A 318 9.10 4.10 -5.86
N ASP A 319 8.69 4.72 -4.75
CA ASP A 319 9.24 4.46 -3.40
C ASP A 319 8.93 3.04 -2.94
N TYR A 320 7.67 2.63 -3.07
CA TYR A 320 7.24 1.29 -2.71
C TYR A 320 7.88 0.23 -3.63
N LEU A 321 7.92 0.46 -4.95
CA LEU A 321 8.60 -0.47 -5.86
C LEU A 321 10.10 -0.60 -5.56
N ALA A 322 10.77 0.49 -5.17
CA ALA A 322 12.16 0.43 -4.74
C ALA A 322 12.32 -0.46 -3.48
N ALA A 323 11.46 -0.32 -2.47
CA ALA A 323 11.46 -1.21 -1.30
C ALA A 323 11.22 -2.67 -1.69
N PHE A 324 10.30 -2.92 -2.64
CA PHE A 324 10.04 -4.25 -3.18
C PHE A 324 11.28 -4.87 -3.81
N PHE A 325 11.94 -4.14 -4.72
CA PHE A 325 13.07 -4.68 -5.47
C PHE A 325 14.37 -4.76 -4.67
N GLN A 326 14.59 -3.87 -3.70
CA GLN A 326 15.86 -3.77 -2.97
C GLN A 326 15.86 -4.55 -1.65
N VAL A 327 14.70 -4.75 -1.02
CA VAL A 327 14.62 -5.43 0.29
C VAL A 327 13.66 -6.62 0.25
N ILE A 328 12.38 -6.38 -0.06
CA ILE A 328 11.32 -7.37 0.17
C ILE A 328 11.50 -8.61 -0.70
N LEU A 329 11.65 -8.44 -2.02
CA LEU A 329 11.79 -9.58 -2.92
C LEU A 329 13.11 -10.32 -2.69
N PRO A 330 14.30 -9.68 -2.62
CA PRO A 330 15.54 -10.39 -2.32
C PRO A 330 15.45 -11.24 -1.05
N VAL A 331 14.95 -10.67 0.04
CA VAL A 331 14.78 -11.38 1.31
C VAL A 331 13.73 -12.50 1.17
N ALA A 332 12.58 -12.24 0.55
CA ALA A 332 11.53 -13.25 0.39
C ALA A 332 11.98 -14.43 -0.48
N TYR A 333 12.74 -14.21 -1.55
CA TYR A 333 13.35 -15.29 -2.34
C TYR A 333 14.39 -16.07 -1.53
N SER A 334 15.17 -15.39 -0.68
CA SER A 334 16.14 -16.05 0.21
C SER A 334 15.46 -16.83 1.34
N TYR A 335 14.32 -16.37 1.83
CA TYR A 335 13.55 -17.03 2.87
C TYR A 335 12.76 -18.24 2.35
N ASP A 336 12.37 -18.23 1.08
CA ASP A 336 11.58 -19.28 0.43
C ASP A 336 10.31 -19.64 1.24
N PRO A 337 9.37 -18.70 1.42
CA PRO A 337 8.15 -18.94 2.19
C PRO A 337 7.28 -20.02 1.55
N GLU A 338 6.55 -20.77 2.39
CA GLU A 338 5.57 -21.79 1.95
C GLU A 338 4.15 -21.21 1.82
N LEU A 339 3.92 -20.04 2.43
CA LEU A 339 2.71 -19.23 2.34
C LEU A 339 3.07 -17.75 2.51
N ILE A 340 2.40 -16.87 1.77
CA ILE A 340 2.48 -15.42 1.94
C ILE A 340 1.11 -14.92 2.40
N LEU A 341 1.09 -14.24 3.54
CA LEU A 341 -0.05 -13.47 4.05
C LEU A 341 0.27 -11.99 3.87
N VAL A 342 -0.63 -11.25 3.25
CA VAL A 342 -0.50 -9.80 3.08
C VAL A 342 -1.50 -9.10 3.98
N SER A 343 -0.99 -8.35 4.95
CA SER A 343 -1.74 -7.32 5.67
C SER A 343 -1.99 -6.17 4.70
N CYS A 344 -3.17 -6.21 4.07
CA CYS A 344 -3.48 -5.45 2.87
C CYS A 344 -4.24 -4.17 3.23
N GLY A 345 -3.52 -3.18 3.77
CA GLY A 345 -4.01 -1.81 3.90
C GLY A 345 -3.96 -1.03 2.59
N PHE A 346 -4.85 -0.04 2.45
CA PHE A 346 -4.87 0.85 1.28
C PHE A 346 -4.82 2.33 1.68
N ASP A 347 -4.40 2.64 2.89
CA ASP A 347 -4.25 4.00 3.43
C ASP A 347 -2.95 4.69 3.01
N SER A 348 -2.03 3.98 2.35
CA SER A 348 -0.95 4.58 1.57
C SER A 348 -1.43 5.10 0.20
N CYS A 349 -2.69 4.83 -0.17
CA CYS A 349 -3.22 5.19 -1.48
C CYS A 349 -3.51 6.69 -1.59
N VAL A 350 -3.30 7.25 -2.79
CA VAL A 350 -3.56 8.65 -3.10
C VAL A 350 -4.95 9.11 -2.64
N GLY A 351 -4.97 10.20 -1.87
CA GLY A 351 -6.20 10.79 -1.33
C GLY A 351 -6.69 10.16 -0.03
N ASP A 352 -5.95 9.23 0.57
CA ASP A 352 -6.17 8.86 1.96
C ASP A 352 -5.60 9.94 2.89
N TYR A 353 -6.45 10.49 3.76
CA TYR A 353 -6.09 11.62 4.61
C TYR A 353 -5.36 11.22 5.89
N LEU A 354 -5.31 9.92 6.24
CA LEU A 354 -4.55 9.44 7.39
C LEU A 354 -3.12 9.12 6.98
N GLY A 355 -2.91 8.39 5.88
CA GLY A 355 -1.56 8.02 5.44
C GLY A 355 -0.77 9.15 4.78
N ASN A 356 -1.44 10.03 4.03
CA ASN A 356 -0.83 11.12 3.26
C ASN A 356 0.28 10.66 2.28
N CYS A 357 0.15 9.47 1.71
CA CYS A 357 0.98 8.97 0.62
C CYS A 357 0.22 9.09 -0.72
N TYR A 358 0.92 8.88 -1.82
CA TYR A 358 0.42 9.02 -3.20
C TYR A 358 0.52 7.72 -4.01
N VAL A 359 0.42 6.56 -3.36
CA VAL A 359 0.42 5.27 -4.07
C VAL A 359 -0.86 5.14 -4.91
N THR A 360 -0.73 4.79 -6.18
CA THR A 360 -1.87 4.64 -7.08
C THR A 360 -2.61 3.32 -6.81
N PRO A 361 -3.93 3.25 -7.02
CA PRO A 361 -4.67 1.98 -6.92
C PRO A 361 -4.07 0.86 -7.79
N GLN A 362 -3.48 1.21 -8.93
CA GLN A 362 -2.86 0.30 -9.88
C GLN A 362 -1.60 -0.37 -9.31
N ALA A 363 -0.82 0.34 -8.49
CA ALA A 363 0.42 -0.16 -7.89
C ALA A 363 0.18 -1.37 -6.99
N TYR A 364 -0.93 -1.42 -6.25
CA TYR A 364 -1.27 -2.61 -5.43
C TYR A 364 -1.47 -3.88 -6.28
N GLY A 365 -1.91 -3.73 -7.53
CA GLY A 365 -1.93 -4.82 -8.50
C GLY A 365 -0.52 -5.35 -8.82
N HIS A 366 0.48 -4.46 -8.94
CA HIS A 366 1.89 -4.83 -9.12
C HIS A 366 2.46 -5.46 -7.85
N PHE A 367 2.22 -4.88 -6.68
CA PHE A 367 2.68 -5.44 -5.41
C PHE A 367 2.19 -6.88 -5.24
N THR A 368 0.90 -7.12 -5.51
CA THR A 368 0.33 -8.47 -5.53
C THR A 368 1.03 -9.36 -6.56
N HIS A 369 1.17 -8.90 -7.80
CA HIS A 369 1.77 -9.67 -8.89
C HIS A 369 3.21 -10.11 -8.59
N LEU A 370 4.03 -9.22 -8.02
CA LEU A 370 5.42 -9.49 -7.69
C LEU A 370 5.59 -10.61 -6.65
N LEU A 371 4.59 -10.84 -5.80
CA LEU A 371 4.60 -11.90 -4.79
C LEU A 371 4.17 -13.26 -5.35
N MET A 372 3.45 -13.30 -6.47
CA MET A 372 2.83 -14.52 -6.99
C MET A 372 3.81 -15.56 -7.52
N SER A 373 5.09 -15.22 -7.71
CA SER A 373 6.13 -16.18 -8.08
C SER A 373 6.72 -16.94 -6.89
N LEU A 374 6.52 -16.44 -5.67
CA LEU A 374 6.97 -17.04 -4.41
C LEU A 374 5.91 -18.01 -3.87
N ALA A 375 6.28 -18.86 -2.92
CA ALA A 375 5.37 -19.80 -2.24
C ALA A 375 4.51 -20.65 -3.21
N LYS A 376 5.01 -20.93 -4.42
CA LYS A 376 4.27 -21.60 -5.50
C LYS A 376 2.92 -20.91 -5.82
N GLY A 377 2.84 -19.59 -5.66
CA GLY A 377 1.64 -18.81 -5.88
C GLY A 377 0.65 -18.76 -4.71
N LYS A 378 0.97 -19.37 -3.56
CA LYS A 378 0.15 -19.31 -2.33
C LYS A 378 0.23 -17.94 -1.66
N VAL A 379 -0.52 -17.00 -2.21
CA VAL A 379 -0.64 -15.62 -1.72
C VAL A 379 -2.05 -15.39 -1.21
N ILE A 380 -2.19 -14.89 0.00
CA ILE A 380 -3.47 -14.53 0.60
C ILE A 380 -3.41 -13.07 1.01
N ILE A 381 -4.35 -12.26 0.50
CA ILE A 381 -4.49 -10.86 0.92
C ILE A 381 -5.65 -10.72 1.91
N ALA A 382 -5.42 -10.04 3.02
CA ALA A 382 -6.43 -9.79 4.04
C ALA A 382 -6.57 -8.28 4.26
N LEU A 383 -7.78 -7.74 4.12
CA LEU A 383 -7.99 -6.29 4.27
C LEU A 383 -7.64 -5.80 5.69
N GLU A 384 -6.81 -4.75 5.76
CA GLU A 384 -6.49 -3.99 6.97
C GLU A 384 -7.10 -2.58 6.91
N GLY A 385 -6.29 -1.51 6.79
CA GLY A 385 -6.69 -0.11 6.71
C GLY A 385 -7.10 0.39 5.32
N GLY A 386 -7.06 1.71 5.13
CA GLY A 386 -7.56 2.41 3.92
C GLY A 386 -8.97 2.97 4.08
N TYR A 387 -9.11 4.28 3.89
CA TYR A 387 -10.27 5.06 4.34
C TYR A 387 -10.85 5.99 3.26
N ASN A 388 -10.14 6.17 2.14
CA ASN A 388 -10.71 6.79 0.95
C ASN A 388 -11.69 5.84 0.23
N LEU A 389 -12.99 6.00 0.47
CA LEU A 389 -14.04 5.14 -0.10
C LEU A 389 -14.10 5.10 -1.64
N GLY A 390 -13.53 6.10 -2.32
CA GLY A 390 -13.45 6.12 -3.78
C GLY A 390 -12.30 5.26 -4.32
N LYS A 391 -11.17 5.20 -3.60
CA LYS A 391 -9.93 4.57 -4.07
C LYS A 391 -9.75 3.14 -3.60
N ILE A 392 -10.10 2.83 -2.36
CA ILE A 392 -9.89 1.50 -1.80
C ILE A 392 -10.63 0.36 -2.54
N PRO A 393 -11.82 0.56 -3.16
CA PRO A 393 -12.42 -0.47 -4.00
C PRO A 393 -11.59 -0.75 -5.26
N GLU A 394 -11.02 0.30 -5.88
CA GLU A 394 -10.19 0.16 -7.08
C GLU A 394 -8.91 -0.60 -6.78
N ALA A 395 -8.23 -0.27 -5.67
CA ALA A 395 -7.02 -0.95 -5.23
C ALA A 395 -7.27 -2.45 -4.97
N MET A 396 -8.34 -2.79 -4.24
CA MET A 396 -8.75 -4.19 -4.03
C MET A 396 -9.09 -4.90 -5.35
N ALA A 397 -9.73 -4.23 -6.29
CA ALA A 397 -10.00 -4.79 -7.62
C ALA A 397 -8.73 -5.10 -8.41
N HIS A 398 -7.69 -4.25 -8.30
CA HIS A 398 -6.39 -4.51 -8.91
C HIS A 398 -5.67 -5.70 -8.25
N CYS A 399 -5.70 -5.82 -6.92
CA CYS A 399 -5.15 -7.00 -6.24
C CYS A 399 -5.85 -8.29 -6.66
N VAL A 400 -7.19 -8.33 -6.62
CA VAL A 400 -7.97 -9.51 -7.03
C VAL A 400 -7.77 -9.83 -8.52
N GLY A 401 -7.67 -8.81 -9.38
CA GLY A 401 -7.32 -8.99 -10.79
C GLY A 401 -5.97 -9.68 -10.97
N SER A 402 -4.93 -9.24 -10.24
CA SER A 402 -3.62 -9.88 -10.24
C SER A 402 -3.67 -11.32 -9.74
N LEU A 403 -4.40 -11.61 -8.65
CA LEU A 403 -4.58 -12.98 -8.15
C LEU A 403 -5.22 -13.91 -9.19
N LEU A 404 -6.20 -13.39 -9.93
CA LEU A 404 -6.83 -14.04 -11.09
C LEU A 404 -5.91 -14.11 -12.33
N GLY A 405 -4.74 -13.48 -12.26
CA GLY A 405 -3.68 -13.33 -13.27
C GLY A 405 -4.03 -12.49 -14.46
N GLU A 406 -4.88 -11.51 -14.26
CA GLU A 406 -4.92 -10.35 -15.14
C GLU A 406 -3.58 -9.61 -15.04
N ARG A 407 -3.15 -9.00 -16.15
CA ARG A 407 -1.90 -8.22 -16.15
C ARG A 407 -2.16 -6.91 -15.42
N PRO A 408 -1.31 -6.51 -14.45
CA PRO A 408 -1.40 -5.19 -13.84
C PRO A 408 -1.34 -4.08 -14.90
N PRO A 409 -2.06 -2.96 -14.73
CA PRO A 409 -1.99 -1.82 -15.64
C PRO A 409 -0.58 -1.23 -15.66
N MET A 410 -0.17 -0.59 -16.76
CA MET A 410 1.09 0.17 -16.77
C MET A 410 1.02 1.34 -15.77
N LEU A 411 2.06 1.53 -14.97
CA LEU A 411 2.21 2.71 -14.13
C LEU A 411 2.75 3.86 -14.99
N VAL A 412 2.11 5.01 -14.92
CA VAL A 412 2.31 6.13 -15.87
C VAL A 412 3.18 7.25 -15.33
N GLU A 413 3.49 7.25 -14.03
CA GLU A 413 4.22 8.31 -13.34
C GLU A 413 5.72 8.01 -13.21
N CYS A 414 6.51 9.04 -12.84
CA CYS A 414 7.94 8.91 -12.60
C CYS A 414 8.20 7.91 -11.45
N LEU A 415 8.68 6.71 -11.77
CA LEU A 415 8.96 5.63 -10.80
C LEU A 415 10.29 5.80 -10.06
N SER A 416 10.88 7.00 -10.07
CA SER A 416 12.11 7.27 -9.33
C SER A 416 11.79 7.38 -7.84
N PRO A 417 12.46 6.62 -6.97
CA PRO A 417 12.27 6.77 -5.53
C PRO A 417 12.77 8.15 -5.07
N SER A 418 12.08 8.70 -4.08
CA SER A 418 12.46 9.91 -3.36
C SER A 418 13.77 9.70 -2.58
N PRO A 419 14.53 10.78 -2.30
CA PRO A 419 15.72 10.69 -1.46
C PRO A 419 15.43 10.11 -0.06
N GLY A 420 14.29 10.47 0.55
CA GLY A 420 13.86 9.93 1.84
C GLY A 420 13.64 8.42 1.81
N ALA A 421 12.96 7.91 0.78
CA ALA A 421 12.79 6.47 0.61
C ALA A 421 14.12 5.74 0.39
N VAL A 422 15.02 6.30 -0.42
CA VAL A 422 16.36 5.72 -0.64
C VAL A 422 17.13 5.62 0.67
N GLU A 423 17.06 6.63 1.54
CA GLU A 423 17.71 6.61 2.85
C GLU A 423 17.13 5.53 3.75
N SER A 424 15.80 5.46 3.90
CA SER A 424 15.14 4.41 4.69
C SER A 424 15.46 3.00 4.19
N ILE A 425 15.52 2.80 2.87
CA ILE A 425 15.91 1.52 2.25
C ILE A 425 17.36 1.17 2.59
N ARG A 426 18.30 2.12 2.48
CA ARG A 426 19.71 1.91 2.84
C ARG A 426 19.87 1.55 4.31
N GLN A 427 19.21 2.27 5.21
CA GLN A 427 19.25 2.01 6.64
C GLN A 427 18.74 0.60 6.97
N THR A 428 17.64 0.21 6.33
CA THR A 428 17.11 -1.16 6.46
C THR A 428 18.13 -2.20 5.98
N ILE A 429 18.70 -2.03 4.78
CA ILE A 429 19.70 -2.96 4.23
C ILE A 429 20.91 -3.09 5.16
N GLU A 430 21.40 -1.98 5.69
CA GLU A 430 22.58 -1.93 6.55
C GLU A 430 22.40 -2.71 7.85
N VAL A 431 21.23 -2.65 8.48
CA VAL A 431 20.96 -3.42 9.71
C VAL A 431 20.72 -4.90 9.38
N HIS A 432 20.18 -5.23 8.20
CA HIS A 432 19.81 -6.58 7.82
C HIS A 432 20.87 -7.40 7.07
N LYS A 433 21.91 -6.77 6.49
CA LYS A 433 23.00 -7.48 5.78
C LYS A 433 23.75 -8.55 6.60
N PRO A 434 23.87 -8.48 7.95
CA PRO A 434 24.49 -9.58 8.70
C PRO A 434 23.66 -10.87 8.64
N PHE A 435 22.34 -10.76 8.45
CA PHE A 435 21.39 -11.87 8.51
C PHE A 435 21.00 -12.42 7.13
N TRP A 436 21.05 -11.59 6.09
CA TRP A 436 20.62 -11.95 4.74
C TRP A 436 21.74 -11.76 3.72
N ASP A 437 22.27 -12.86 3.18
CA ASP A 437 23.35 -12.84 2.19
C ASP A 437 22.99 -12.07 0.92
N CYS A 438 21.71 -12.09 0.53
CA CYS A 438 21.21 -11.35 -0.63
C CYS A 438 21.35 -9.83 -0.50
N LEU A 439 21.51 -9.31 0.72
CA LEU A 439 21.69 -7.88 1.01
C LEU A 439 23.15 -7.46 1.20
N ARG A 440 24.10 -8.41 1.15
CA ARG A 440 25.54 -8.12 1.35
C ARG A 440 26.24 -7.57 0.11
N PHE A 441 25.59 -7.67 -1.05
CA PHE A 441 26.13 -7.12 -2.27
C PHE A 441 25.77 -5.63 -2.31
N ASP A 442 26.78 -4.76 -2.19
CA ASP A 442 26.65 -3.33 -2.46
C ASP A 442 26.30 -3.12 -3.94
N VAL A 443 25.03 -3.35 -4.29
CA VAL A 443 24.46 -2.84 -5.52
C VAL A 443 24.21 -1.37 -5.24
N ASP A 444 25.19 -0.52 -5.54
CA ASP A 444 25.15 0.94 -5.30
C ASP A 444 23.78 1.51 -5.71
N LEU A 445 22.93 1.84 -4.72
CA LEU A 445 21.89 2.84 -4.94
C LEU A 445 22.61 4.16 -5.17
N PRO A 446 22.25 4.96 -6.20
CA PRO A 446 22.96 6.18 -6.53
C PRO A 446 23.00 7.13 -5.32
N SER A 447 24.17 7.68 -4.98
CA SER A 447 24.28 8.71 -3.94
C SER A 447 23.45 9.93 -4.32
N GLN A 448 23.01 10.72 -3.34
CA GLN A 448 22.26 11.96 -3.60
C GLN A 448 23.06 12.90 -4.50
N GLU A 449 24.38 12.93 -4.36
CA GLU A 449 25.30 13.68 -5.23
C GLU A 449 25.26 13.17 -6.68
N LEU A 450 25.21 11.85 -6.89
CA LEU A 450 25.09 11.25 -8.21
C LEU A 450 23.71 11.52 -8.83
N LEU A 451 22.65 11.54 -8.02
CA LEU A 451 21.29 11.90 -8.47
C LEU A 451 21.21 13.38 -8.90
N ILE A 452 21.91 14.28 -8.19
CA ILE A 452 22.06 15.69 -8.54
C ILE A 452 22.93 15.84 -9.81
N GLU A 453 24.07 15.13 -9.90
CA GLU A 453 24.95 15.14 -11.07
C GLU A 453 24.24 14.65 -12.34
N LYS A 454 23.33 13.67 -12.20
CA LYS A 454 22.51 13.13 -13.28
C LYS A 454 21.25 13.95 -13.57
N GLY A 455 21.00 15.04 -12.84
CA GLY A 455 19.85 15.92 -13.05
C GLY A 455 18.51 15.29 -12.68
N ILE A 456 18.51 14.26 -11.82
CA ILE A 456 17.31 13.56 -11.34
C ILE A 456 16.68 14.32 -10.16
N VAL A 457 17.49 15.07 -9.40
CA VAL A 457 17.06 15.92 -8.28
C VAL A 457 17.61 17.33 -8.48
N GLU A 458 16.76 18.35 -8.39
CA GLU A 458 17.19 19.76 -8.45
C GLU A 458 17.62 20.27 -7.06
N VAL A 459 18.71 21.03 -7.01
CA VAL A 459 19.20 21.67 -5.77
C VAL A 459 18.37 22.92 -5.52
N GLY A 460 17.53 22.90 -4.49
CA GLY A 460 16.88 24.10 -4.00
C GLY A 460 17.91 25.03 -3.34
N GLU A 461 18.21 26.18 -3.95
CA GLU A 461 19.02 27.21 -3.32
C GLU A 461 18.28 27.80 -2.10
N SER A 462 18.65 27.37 -0.90
CA SER A 462 18.30 28.10 0.32
C SER A 462 19.03 29.43 0.33
N LYS A 463 18.34 30.52 0.01
CA LYS A 463 18.84 31.88 0.27
C LYS A 463 18.91 32.08 1.79
N GLN A 464 20.11 32.03 2.35
CA GLN A 464 20.41 32.61 3.64
C GLN A 464 20.38 34.13 3.49
N GLU A 465 19.36 34.79 4.04
CA GLU A 465 19.42 36.22 4.36
C GLU A 465 19.99 36.38 5.77
N GLU A 466 21.18 36.97 5.86
CA GLU A 466 21.73 37.54 7.09
C GLU A 466 20.91 38.77 7.50
N ALA A 467 20.08 38.64 8.54
CA ALA A 467 19.47 39.77 9.23
C ALA A 467 20.25 40.09 10.51
N THR A 468 21.02 41.17 10.44
CA THR A 468 21.61 41.85 11.61
C THR A 468 20.53 42.70 12.30
N GLY A 469 20.42 42.59 13.63
CA GLY A 469 19.99 43.71 14.47
C GLY A 469 18.60 43.64 15.12
N GLN A 470 18.66 43.61 16.46
CA GLN A 470 17.76 44.22 17.44
C GLN A 470 16.48 43.47 17.87
N ALA A 471 16.64 42.84 19.04
CA ALA A 471 15.59 42.53 19.98
C ALA A 471 14.79 43.77 20.38
N THR A 472 13.47 43.70 20.25
CA THR A 472 12.54 44.40 21.15
C THR A 472 11.44 43.45 21.58
N SER A 473 11.36 43.29 22.89
CA SER A 473 10.35 42.56 23.63
C SER A 473 9.02 43.32 23.63
N VAL A 474 7.92 42.66 23.25
CA VAL A 474 6.58 43.02 23.75
C VAL A 474 5.80 41.75 24.00
N ALA A 475 5.63 41.43 25.28
CA ALA A 475 4.61 40.52 25.76
C ALA A 475 3.28 41.29 25.88
N VAL A 476 2.18 40.74 25.36
CA VAL A 476 0.84 41.09 25.83
C VAL A 476 -0.05 39.84 25.85
N SER A 477 -0.87 39.83 26.89
CA SER A 477 -1.64 38.80 27.55
C SER A 477 -2.81 38.18 26.77
N ALA A 478 -3.19 37.00 27.26
CA ALA A 478 -4.44 36.29 27.03
C ALA A 478 -5.70 37.10 27.42
N SER A 479 -6.83 36.77 26.78
CA SER A 479 -8.16 36.83 27.41
C SER A 479 -9.15 35.90 26.72
N ASP A 480 -9.86 35.15 27.56
CA ASP A 480 -11.03 34.30 27.32
C ASP A 480 -12.17 34.99 26.56
N GLU A 481 -12.96 34.21 25.81
CA GLU A 481 -14.41 34.38 25.78
C GLU A 481 -15.14 33.03 25.73
N ALA A 482 -16.08 32.88 26.66
CA ALA A 482 -16.96 31.75 26.84
C ALA A 482 -18.25 31.92 26.02
N ALA A 483 -18.78 30.83 25.46
CA ALA A 483 -20.13 30.79 24.90
C ALA A 483 -20.98 29.70 25.59
N LYS A 484 -22.07 30.14 26.20
CA LYS A 484 -23.21 29.34 26.67
C LYS A 484 -24.19 29.11 25.52
N ASN A 485 -24.83 27.95 25.47
CA ASN A 485 -26.26 27.70 25.11
C ASN A 485 -26.52 26.18 25.24
N ALA A 486 -27.35 25.69 26.16
CA ALA A 486 -28.83 25.70 26.17
C ALA A 486 -29.46 24.66 25.21
N ASP A 487 -29.68 23.48 25.80
CA ASP A 487 -30.83 22.56 25.71
C ASP A 487 -31.87 22.76 24.59
N MET A 488 -32.08 21.72 23.76
CA MET A 488 -33.41 21.36 23.26
C MET A 488 -33.56 19.85 23.03
N THR A 489 -34.64 19.35 23.61
CA THR A 489 -35.19 18.01 23.74
C THR A 489 -35.62 17.27 22.46
N VAL A 490 -35.61 15.94 22.60
CA VAL A 490 -36.03 14.85 21.69
C VAL A 490 -37.55 14.60 21.74
N PRO A 491 -38.14 13.97 20.70
CA PRO A 491 -39.16 12.93 20.92
C PRO A 491 -38.82 11.55 20.33
N LYS A 492 -39.28 10.53 21.06
CA LYS A 492 -39.10 9.07 20.92
C LYS A 492 -40.16 8.41 20.02
N MET A 493 -39.69 7.36 19.30
CA MET A 493 -40.16 5.95 19.26
C MET A 493 -41.57 5.62 18.70
N ASP A 494 -41.66 4.60 17.84
CA ASP A 494 -41.92 3.22 18.29
C ASP A 494 -41.75 2.14 17.20
N ALA A 495 -41.54 0.92 17.70
CA ALA A 495 -41.16 -0.30 17.01
C ALA A 495 -42.34 -1.14 16.48
N ASN A 496 -42.08 -2.06 15.55
CA ASN A 496 -42.10 -3.53 15.73
C ASN A 496 -42.44 -4.26 14.41
N ALA A 497 -41.69 -5.32 14.08
CA ALA A 497 -42.21 -6.69 13.91
C ALA A 497 -41.29 -7.58 13.03
N ASN A 498 -40.98 -8.75 13.58
CA ASN A 498 -40.31 -9.90 12.96
C ASN A 498 -41.04 -10.46 11.72
N LYS A 499 -40.27 -10.96 10.74
CA LYS A 499 -40.42 -12.32 10.20
C LYS A 499 -39.24 -12.75 9.31
N SER A 500 -38.82 -14.00 9.49
CA SER A 500 -37.85 -14.79 8.71
C SER A 500 -38.32 -15.05 7.29
N LEU A 501 -37.43 -15.03 6.27
CA LEU A 501 -37.54 -15.73 4.98
C LEU A 501 -36.23 -15.67 4.15
N ASP A 502 -36.07 -16.66 3.26
CA ASP A 502 -34.94 -17.06 2.41
C ASP A 502 -34.16 -15.94 1.68
N VAL A 503 -32.81 -16.04 1.64
CA VAL A 503 -31.88 -14.95 1.28
C VAL A 503 -31.15 -15.14 -0.06
N THR A 504 -31.67 -15.91 -1.01
CA THR A 504 -30.93 -16.16 -2.28
C THR A 504 -31.45 -15.41 -3.51
N GLU A 505 -32.65 -14.84 -3.51
CA GLU A 505 -33.20 -14.17 -4.71
C GLU A 505 -33.53 -12.67 -4.54
N GLU A 506 -33.65 -12.15 -3.32
CA GLU A 506 -34.08 -10.75 -3.10
C GLU A 506 -32.96 -9.70 -3.25
N LEU A 507 -31.69 -10.11 -3.33
CA LEU A 507 -30.56 -9.16 -3.46
C LEU A 507 -30.43 -8.49 -4.84
N ILE A 508 -31.11 -9.02 -5.87
CA ILE A 508 -31.03 -8.48 -7.24
C ILE A 508 -32.13 -7.45 -7.50
N GLY A 509 -33.27 -7.52 -6.80
CA GLY A 509 -34.46 -6.69 -7.06
C GLY A 509 -34.56 -5.38 -6.26
N ALA A 510 -33.97 -5.31 -5.06
CA ALA A 510 -34.24 -4.21 -4.12
C ALA A 510 -33.37 -2.94 -4.30
N MET A 511 -32.58 -2.83 -5.39
CA MET A 511 -31.71 -1.67 -5.65
C MET A 511 -32.27 -0.65 -6.66
N GLY A 512 -33.50 -0.84 -7.16
CA GLY A 512 -34.18 0.14 -8.01
C GLY A 512 -34.96 1.15 -7.20
N GLY A 513 -34.31 2.23 -6.75
CA GLY A 513 -35.02 3.40 -6.23
C GLY A 513 -34.43 4.01 -4.97
N LEU A 514 -33.30 4.71 -5.11
CA LEU A 514 -32.93 5.81 -4.22
C LEU A 514 -31.84 6.62 -4.94
N GLU A 515 -32.24 7.61 -5.75
CA GLU A 515 -31.31 8.64 -6.24
C GLU A 515 -31.00 9.58 -5.08
N ILE A 516 -29.84 9.36 -4.47
CA ILE A 516 -29.19 10.34 -3.62
C ILE A 516 -27.96 10.77 -4.40
N GLY A 517 -27.96 12.02 -4.88
CA GLY A 517 -26.79 12.62 -5.52
C GLY A 517 -25.64 12.67 -4.52
N VAL A 518 -24.60 11.89 -4.79
CA VAL A 518 -23.32 11.94 -4.10
C VAL A 518 -22.30 12.39 -5.12
N ASP A 519 -21.59 13.47 -4.81
CA ASP A 519 -20.51 14.06 -5.60
C ASP A 519 -19.36 13.04 -5.68
N GLU A 520 -19.26 12.35 -6.82
CA GLU A 520 -18.28 11.30 -7.13
C GLU A 520 -17.02 11.93 -7.76
N GLY A 521 -15.88 11.85 -7.07
CA GLY A 521 -14.55 12.10 -7.64
C GLY A 521 -14.09 10.99 -8.60
N GLY A 522 -14.95 10.63 -9.54
CA GLY A 522 -14.67 9.67 -10.61
C GLY A 522 -13.89 10.33 -11.74
N PHE A 523 -13.44 9.50 -12.68
CA PHE A 523 -13.13 9.97 -14.02
C PHE A 523 -14.39 10.65 -14.56
N VAL A 524 -14.48 11.98 -14.44
CA VAL A 524 -15.63 12.72 -14.95
C VAL A 524 -15.53 12.64 -16.47
N SER A 525 -16.35 11.79 -17.08
CA SER A 525 -16.53 11.84 -18.53
C SER A 525 -17.20 13.17 -18.82
N PRO A 526 -16.50 14.12 -19.45
CA PRO A 526 -17.09 15.42 -19.69
C PRO A 526 -18.30 15.26 -20.61
N GLU A 527 -19.40 15.92 -20.27
CA GLU A 527 -20.60 15.87 -21.09
C GLU A 527 -20.30 16.49 -22.46
N PRO A 528 -20.72 15.87 -23.57
CA PRO A 528 -20.45 16.38 -24.90
C PRO A 528 -21.20 17.70 -25.17
N TRP A 529 -22.21 18.02 -24.35
CA TRP A 529 -23.03 19.22 -24.52
C TRP A 529 -23.77 19.62 -23.24
N CYS A 530 -23.97 20.93 -23.01
CA CYS A 530 -24.94 21.48 -22.05
C CYS A 530 -25.56 22.77 -22.63
N PRO A 531 -26.76 23.21 -22.16
CA PRO A 531 -27.44 24.40 -22.69
C PRO A 531 -26.62 25.69 -22.62
N HIS A 532 -25.71 25.79 -21.64
CA HIS A 532 -24.88 26.98 -21.43
C HIS A 532 -23.71 27.10 -22.43
N LEU A 533 -23.51 26.12 -23.30
CA LEU A 533 -22.62 26.27 -24.46
C LEU A 533 -23.15 27.32 -25.45
N ASP A 534 -24.47 27.53 -25.52
CA ASP A 534 -25.06 28.51 -26.42
C ASP A 534 -24.78 29.96 -25.97
N ASP A 535 -24.40 30.14 -24.70
CA ASP A 535 -24.11 31.43 -24.08
C ASP A 535 -22.62 31.84 -24.17
N ILE A 536 -21.76 30.99 -24.73
CA ILE A 536 -20.32 31.29 -24.81
C ILE A 536 -20.03 32.35 -25.89
N SER A 537 -19.25 33.36 -25.51
CA SER A 537 -18.77 34.39 -26.43
C SER A 537 -17.81 33.78 -27.46
N ARG A 538 -17.82 34.30 -28.69
CA ARG A 538 -16.74 34.00 -29.64
C ARG A 538 -15.41 34.44 -29.05
N LEU A 539 -14.39 33.59 -29.19
CA LEU A 539 -13.04 33.89 -28.74
C LEU A 539 -12.55 35.22 -29.37
N PRO A 540 -12.14 36.22 -28.58
CA PRO A 540 -11.64 37.48 -29.11
C PRO A 540 -10.27 37.27 -29.76
N SER A 541 -9.83 38.20 -30.62
CA SER A 541 -8.51 38.14 -31.25
C SER A 541 -7.35 38.17 -30.25
N SER A 542 -7.60 38.59 -29.00
CA SER A 542 -6.66 38.55 -27.89
C SER A 542 -6.52 37.19 -27.21
N GLY A 543 -7.33 36.18 -27.59
CA GLY A 543 -7.39 34.87 -26.93
C GLY A 543 -8.14 34.88 -25.59
N VAL A 544 -8.05 33.78 -24.83
CA VAL A 544 -8.75 33.62 -23.53
C VAL A 544 -8.05 34.30 -22.34
N GLY A 545 -6.86 34.88 -22.57
CA GLY A 545 -6.04 35.52 -21.54
C GLY A 545 -4.62 34.93 -21.45
N ASP A 546 -3.82 35.45 -20.52
CA ASP A 546 -2.52 34.87 -20.17
C ASP A 546 -2.74 33.72 -19.15
N PRO A 547 -2.35 32.46 -19.46
CA PRO A 547 -2.49 31.33 -18.53
C PRO A 547 -1.70 31.48 -17.23
N TYR A 548 -0.76 32.43 -17.16
CA TYR A 548 0.02 32.75 -15.96
C TYR A 548 -0.51 33.97 -15.22
N ALA A 549 -1.63 34.56 -15.67
CA ALA A 549 -2.24 35.70 -15.00
C ALA A 549 -2.70 35.34 -13.58
N PRO A 550 -2.44 36.20 -12.58
CA PRO A 550 -2.96 35.99 -11.24
C PRO A 550 -4.48 36.25 -11.21
N CYS A 551 -5.14 35.68 -10.20
CA CYS A 551 -6.52 36.02 -9.87
C CYS A 551 -6.68 37.54 -9.70
N VAL A 552 -7.66 38.14 -10.40
CA VAL A 552 -7.90 39.59 -10.38
C VAL A 552 -8.14 40.12 -8.96
N ASP A 553 -8.84 39.35 -8.12
CA ASP A 553 -9.26 39.84 -6.80
C ASP A 553 -8.19 39.66 -5.70
N CYS A 554 -7.40 38.58 -5.75
CA CYS A 554 -6.50 38.23 -4.64
C CYS A 554 -5.04 38.01 -5.03
N GLY A 555 -4.68 38.16 -6.30
CA GLY A 555 -3.29 38.07 -6.77
C GLY A 555 -2.66 36.67 -6.75
N LEU A 556 -3.42 35.62 -6.39
CA LEU A 556 -2.91 34.25 -6.35
C LEU A 556 -2.76 33.67 -7.76
N THR A 557 -1.69 32.91 -7.98
CA THR A 557 -1.36 32.26 -9.26
C THR A 557 -1.66 30.76 -9.30
N ARG A 558 -2.09 30.18 -8.18
CA ARG A 558 -2.42 28.74 -8.07
C ARG A 558 -3.90 28.51 -8.40
N GLU A 559 -4.19 27.47 -9.18
CA GLU A 559 -5.55 27.04 -9.54
C GLU A 559 -6.40 28.21 -10.08
N VAL A 560 -5.88 28.91 -11.09
CA VAL A 560 -6.56 30.03 -11.75
C VAL A 560 -7.38 29.51 -12.92
N TRP A 561 -8.61 30.01 -13.02
CA TRP A 561 -9.57 29.70 -14.08
C TRP A 561 -9.87 30.98 -14.84
N THR A 562 -10.20 30.90 -16.13
CA THR A 562 -10.70 32.02 -16.93
C THR A 562 -12.17 31.84 -17.27
N CYS A 563 -12.94 32.92 -17.17
CA CYS A 563 -14.34 32.94 -17.56
C CYS A 563 -14.46 32.94 -19.09
N LEU A 564 -15.21 32.01 -19.69
CA LEU A 564 -15.37 31.95 -21.15
C LEU A 564 -16.38 32.97 -21.71
N HIS A 565 -17.01 33.77 -20.84
CA HIS A 565 -17.93 34.85 -21.23
C HIS A 565 -17.22 36.21 -21.30
N CYS A 566 -16.36 36.51 -20.33
CA CYS A 566 -15.68 37.82 -20.18
C CYS A 566 -14.14 37.76 -20.15
N PHE A 567 -13.55 36.57 -20.17
CA PHE A 567 -12.10 36.31 -20.22
C PHE A 567 -11.30 36.90 -19.04
N GLN A 568 -11.95 37.06 -17.88
CA GLN A 568 -11.29 37.49 -16.65
C GLN A 568 -10.81 36.27 -15.83
N PRO A 569 -9.57 36.30 -15.29
CA PRO A 569 -9.01 35.21 -14.50
C PRO A 569 -9.33 35.33 -13.00
N TYR A 570 -9.84 34.25 -12.41
CA TYR A 570 -10.14 34.17 -10.98
C TYR A 570 -9.68 32.84 -10.39
N CYS A 571 -9.35 32.79 -9.10
CA CYS A 571 -8.95 31.55 -8.44
C CYS A 571 -10.14 30.60 -8.24
N GLY A 572 -9.86 29.31 -8.37
CA GLY A 572 -10.84 28.23 -8.31
C GLY A 572 -11.46 28.03 -6.93
N ARG A 573 -12.51 27.21 -6.88
CA ARG A 573 -13.34 26.95 -5.69
C ARG A 573 -12.57 26.42 -4.48
N TYR A 574 -11.50 25.66 -4.70
CA TYR A 574 -10.67 25.07 -3.63
C TYR A 574 -9.52 25.98 -3.17
N VAL A 575 -9.44 27.22 -3.69
CA VAL A 575 -8.48 28.24 -3.24
C VAL A 575 -9.18 29.30 -2.39
N LYS A 576 -9.74 30.33 -3.02
CA LYS A 576 -10.58 31.35 -2.38
C LYS A 576 -11.94 31.51 -3.06
N GLY A 577 -12.18 30.79 -4.16
CA GLY A 577 -13.49 30.76 -4.79
C GLY A 577 -13.92 32.02 -5.54
N HIS A 578 -13.01 32.92 -5.93
CA HIS A 578 -13.43 34.12 -6.67
C HIS A 578 -14.09 33.78 -8.02
N MET A 579 -13.76 32.65 -8.64
CA MET A 579 -14.44 32.23 -9.87
C MET A 579 -15.90 31.82 -9.63
N ILE A 580 -16.21 31.23 -8.47
CA ILE A 580 -17.60 30.92 -8.12
C ILE A 580 -18.36 32.17 -7.69
N SER A 581 -17.72 33.11 -6.97
CA SER A 581 -18.31 34.42 -6.67
C SER A 581 -18.63 35.21 -7.94
N HIS A 582 -17.71 35.22 -8.91
CA HIS A 582 -17.94 35.83 -10.22
C HIS A 582 -19.12 35.19 -10.96
N HIS A 583 -19.24 33.86 -10.92
CA HIS A 583 -20.41 33.14 -11.46
C HIS A 583 -21.71 33.61 -10.78
N ASP A 584 -21.75 33.64 -9.44
CA ASP A 584 -22.93 34.03 -8.66
C ASP A 584 -23.35 35.48 -8.92
N GLU A 585 -22.39 36.38 -9.15
CA GLU A 585 -22.65 37.81 -9.41
C GLU A 585 -23.06 38.12 -10.85
N THR A 586 -22.52 37.39 -11.82
CA THR A 586 -22.67 37.72 -13.25
C THR A 586 -23.55 36.75 -14.03
N GLY A 587 -23.81 35.56 -13.50
CA GLY A 587 -24.50 34.48 -14.21
C GLY A 587 -23.66 33.82 -15.30
N HIS A 588 -22.35 34.09 -15.36
CA HIS A 588 -21.45 33.43 -16.32
C HIS A 588 -21.20 31.98 -15.89
N ASN A 589 -21.58 31.03 -16.75
CA ASN A 589 -21.66 29.63 -16.38
C ASN A 589 -20.43 28.82 -16.79
N MET A 590 -19.76 29.22 -17.87
CA MET A 590 -18.71 28.45 -18.51
C MET A 590 -17.32 28.98 -18.17
N VAL A 591 -16.47 28.13 -17.61
CA VAL A 591 -15.11 28.49 -17.17
C VAL A 591 -14.09 27.45 -17.61
N LEU A 592 -12.86 27.88 -17.90
CA LEU A 592 -11.75 27.04 -18.32
C LEU A 592 -10.62 27.11 -17.29
N SER A 593 -10.09 25.96 -16.89
CA SER A 593 -8.97 25.83 -15.96
C SER A 593 -7.64 26.05 -16.67
N PHE A 594 -6.78 26.94 -16.16
CA PHE A 594 -5.41 27.07 -16.68
C PHE A 594 -4.48 25.95 -16.21
N SER A 595 -4.85 25.18 -15.17
CA SER A 595 -4.05 24.06 -14.67
C SER A 595 -4.05 22.87 -15.64
N ASP A 596 -5.24 22.41 -16.03
CA ASP A 596 -5.47 21.16 -16.77
C ASP A 596 -6.27 21.32 -18.07
N ILE A 597 -6.64 22.56 -18.45
CA ILE A 597 -7.37 22.88 -19.69
C ILE A 597 -8.78 22.23 -19.73
N SER A 598 -9.27 21.78 -18.56
CA SER A 598 -10.64 21.32 -18.41
C SER A 598 -11.63 22.50 -18.43
N VAL A 599 -12.86 22.24 -18.86
CA VAL A 599 -13.94 23.24 -18.89
C VAL A 599 -15.06 22.79 -17.99
N TRP A 600 -15.49 23.66 -17.09
CA TRP A 600 -16.53 23.40 -16.10
C TRP A 600 -17.74 24.31 -16.34
N CYS A 601 -18.93 23.77 -16.16
CA CYS A 601 -20.18 24.52 -16.15
C CYS A 601 -20.72 24.61 -14.72
N TYR A 602 -20.74 25.80 -14.12
CA TYR A 602 -21.23 25.98 -12.75
C TYR A 602 -22.71 25.66 -12.60
N ALA A 603 -23.55 26.14 -13.52
CA ALA A 603 -25.00 25.91 -13.46
C ALA A 603 -25.39 24.43 -13.62
N CYS A 604 -24.65 23.65 -14.41
CA CYS A 604 -24.91 22.21 -14.57
C CYS A 604 -24.13 21.34 -13.60
N SER A 605 -23.10 21.89 -12.93
CA SER A 605 -22.16 21.16 -12.08
C SER A 605 -21.53 19.95 -12.80
N VAL A 606 -21.08 20.14 -14.05
CA VAL A 606 -20.43 19.10 -14.87
C VAL A 606 -19.22 19.66 -15.62
N TYR A 607 -18.25 18.79 -15.93
CA TYR A 607 -17.23 19.08 -16.94
C TYR A 607 -17.83 18.95 -18.35
N VAL A 608 -17.40 19.80 -19.28
CA VAL A 608 -17.93 19.85 -20.65
C VAL A 608 -16.80 19.70 -21.67
N ALA A 609 -16.99 18.82 -22.65
CA ALA A 609 -16.05 18.63 -23.77
C ALA A 609 -16.83 18.69 -25.09
N ASN A 610 -16.73 19.81 -25.77
CA ASN A 610 -17.43 20.05 -27.03
C ASN A 610 -16.49 20.76 -28.02
N PRO A 611 -16.55 20.45 -29.34
CA PRO A 611 -15.73 21.10 -30.34
C PRO A 611 -15.79 22.65 -30.37
N LEU A 612 -16.88 23.24 -29.87
CA LEU A 612 -16.99 24.71 -29.71
C LEU A 612 -15.94 25.30 -28.76
N LEU A 613 -15.38 24.48 -27.86
CA LEU A 613 -14.39 24.88 -26.87
C LEU A 613 -12.94 24.70 -27.37
N ASP A 614 -12.72 24.04 -28.51
CA ASP A 614 -11.39 23.67 -29.00
C ASP A 614 -10.53 24.91 -29.25
N ALA A 615 -11.10 25.98 -29.81
CA ALA A 615 -10.37 27.22 -30.05
C ALA A 615 -9.85 27.86 -28.76
N ALA A 616 -10.65 27.81 -27.67
CA ALA A 616 -10.26 28.34 -26.38
C ALA A 616 -9.20 27.46 -25.70
N LYS A 617 -9.37 26.13 -25.77
CA LYS A 617 -8.41 25.15 -25.24
C LYS A 617 -7.07 25.23 -25.96
N GLU A 618 -7.08 25.35 -27.28
CA GLU A 618 -5.88 25.45 -28.12
C GLU A 618 -5.13 26.76 -27.87
N ASP A 619 -5.82 27.89 -27.70
CA ASP A 619 -5.16 29.16 -27.33
C ASP A 619 -4.41 29.05 -25.98
N VAL A 620 -5.01 28.42 -24.96
CA VAL A 620 -4.31 28.15 -23.68
C VAL A 620 -3.16 27.18 -23.86
N HIS A 621 -3.37 26.10 -24.61
CA HIS A 621 -2.35 25.09 -24.85
C HIS A 621 -1.11 25.67 -25.52
N ILE A 622 -1.30 26.45 -26.60
CA ILE A 622 -0.21 27.12 -27.32
C ILE A 622 0.53 28.09 -26.40
N ARG A 623 -0.19 28.89 -25.60
CA ARG A 623 0.43 29.86 -24.68
C ARG A 623 1.20 29.20 -23.55
N LYS A 624 0.75 28.03 -23.08
CA LYS A 624 1.35 27.29 -21.96
C LYS A 624 2.54 26.42 -22.40
N PHE A 625 2.51 25.87 -23.61
CA PHE A 625 3.47 24.85 -24.04
C PHE A 625 4.24 25.19 -25.34
N GLY A 626 3.90 26.28 -26.03
CA GLY A 626 4.62 26.76 -27.22
C GLY A 626 4.49 25.89 -28.47
N LYS A 627 3.54 24.94 -28.50
CA LYS A 627 3.26 24.03 -29.63
C LYS A 627 1.75 23.81 -29.73
N SER A 628 1.24 23.51 -30.93
CA SER A 628 -0.15 23.10 -31.12
C SER A 628 -0.37 21.66 -30.64
N GLY A 629 -1.40 21.44 -29.82
CA GLY A 629 -1.72 20.10 -29.30
C GLY A 629 -2.37 19.25 -30.40
N CYS A 630 -1.96 18.00 -30.59
CA CYS A 630 -2.76 17.06 -31.39
C CYS A 630 -4.05 16.76 -30.61
N THR A 631 -5.18 17.12 -31.23
CA THR A 631 -6.56 16.89 -30.79
C THR A 631 -6.88 15.44 -30.45
#